data_AF-A0A439GR10-F1
#
_entry.id   AF-A0A439GR10-F1
#
_cell.length_a   1.000
_cell.length_b   1.000
_cell.length_c   1.000
_cell.angle_alpha   90.00
_cell.angle_beta   90.00
_cell.angle_gamma   90.00
#
_symmetry.space_group_name_H-M   'P 1'
#
loop_
_entity.id
_entity.type
_entity.pdbx_description
1 polymer ?
#
loop_
_entity_poly.entity_id
_entity_poly.type
_entity_poly.pdbx_seq_one_letter_code
_entity_poly.pdbx_strand_id
1 'polypeptide(L)'
;MLNRAAPHPCDVHKVAEQCGIRILKPDQHYAAASRGRVCFAPKTLKRIGRAHGEDHLRLVLRLIVESEGNAGALQMEPIAAVSNVVLSGLVEIRADLLDDVDLEQLRAWAQMARPKLCSTTEAMTVALLLLFAGPDLVLPPPAEPDPAEERRREILAKSRANAKRRRLRRNPQALPQEGS
;
A
#
# COMPACT_ATOMS: atom_id res chain seq x y z
N MET A 1 11.71 8.65 19.48
CA MET A 1 10.75 8.54 20.60
C MET A 1 9.55 9.40 20.26
N LEU A 2 8.45 8.80 19.77
CA LEU A 2 7.27 9.55 19.33
C LEU A 2 6.41 9.93 20.55
N ASN A 3 6.00 11.20 20.62
CA ASN A 3 5.08 11.75 21.61
C ASN A 3 3.93 10.79 21.89
N ARG A 4 3.92 10.14 23.07
CA ARG A 4 2.71 9.51 23.59
C ARG A 4 1.83 10.62 24.15
N ALA A 5 1.15 11.33 23.25
CA ALA A 5 -0.04 12.08 23.64
C ALA A 5 -0.98 11.13 24.40
N ALA A 6 -1.66 11.64 25.42
CA ALA A 6 -2.64 10.85 26.16
C ALA A 6 -3.67 10.26 25.17
N PRO A 7 -4.10 8.99 25.33
CA PRO A 7 -5.05 8.39 24.42
C PRO A 7 -6.32 9.22 24.30
N HIS A 8 -6.79 9.46 23.09
CA HIS A 8 -8.05 10.17 22.90
C HIS A 8 -9.21 9.34 23.49
N PRO A 9 -10.16 9.97 24.21
CA PRO A 9 -11.44 9.34 24.46
C PRO A 9 -12.09 9.06 23.11
N CYS A 10 -12.53 7.83 22.89
CA CYS A 10 -13.13 7.42 21.62
C CYS A 10 -14.24 6.40 21.85
N ASP A 11 -15.46 6.81 21.53
CA ASP A 11 -16.61 5.92 21.40
C ASP A 11 -16.76 5.45 19.96
N VAL A 12 -16.17 4.28 19.68
CA VAL A 12 -16.20 3.69 18.33
C VAL A 12 -17.60 3.29 17.88
N HIS A 13 -18.52 3.02 18.80
CA HIS A 13 -19.89 2.63 18.44
C HIS A 13 -20.66 3.86 17.97
N LYS A 14 -20.54 4.98 18.70
CA LYS A 14 -21.10 6.26 18.29
C LYS A 14 -20.55 6.72 16.95
N VAL A 15 -19.23 6.65 16.73
CA VAL A 15 -18.62 7.04 15.46
C VAL A 15 -19.08 6.13 14.31
N ALA A 16 -19.13 4.81 14.53
CA ALA A 16 -19.62 3.88 13.51
C ALA A 16 -21.09 4.12 13.16
N GLU A 17 -21.95 4.37 14.16
CA GLU A 17 -23.36 4.68 13.97
C GLU A 17 -23.56 5.96 13.13
N GLN A 18 -22.77 7.01 13.38
CA GLN A 18 -22.77 8.25 12.58
C GLN A 18 -22.42 8.00 11.10
N CYS A 19 -21.64 6.96 10.80
CA CYS A 19 -21.30 6.55 9.44
C CYS A 19 -22.28 5.51 8.86
N GLY A 20 -23.35 5.15 9.59
CA GLY A 20 -24.29 4.12 9.20
C GLY A 20 -23.72 2.70 9.24
N ILE A 21 -22.65 2.48 10.02
CA ILE A 21 -21.93 1.20 10.13
C ILE A 21 -22.40 0.45 11.37
N ARG A 22 -22.72 -0.83 11.18
CA ARG A 22 -23.03 -1.75 12.27
C ARG A 22 -21.79 -2.53 12.67
N ILE A 23 -21.37 -2.38 13.93
CA ILE A 23 -20.31 -3.21 14.50
C ILE A 23 -20.93 -4.53 14.97
N LEU A 24 -20.52 -5.64 14.38
CA LEU A 24 -20.94 -6.97 14.78
C LEU A 24 -19.80 -7.75 15.44
N LYS A 25 -20.18 -8.83 16.13
CA LYS A 25 -19.21 -9.75 16.73
C LYS A 25 -18.61 -10.67 15.64
N PRO A 26 -17.36 -11.14 15.81
CA PRO A 26 -16.70 -11.99 14.80
C PRO A 26 -17.42 -13.31 14.48
N ASP A 27 -18.18 -13.86 15.43
CA ASP A 27 -19.01 -15.06 15.26
C ASP A 27 -20.20 -14.85 14.31
N GLN A 28 -20.56 -13.61 14.02
CA GLN A 28 -21.66 -13.24 13.11
C GLN A 28 -21.20 -13.00 11.67
N HIS A 29 -19.92 -13.27 11.35
CA HIS A 29 -19.31 -12.94 10.06
C HIS A 29 -20.03 -13.60 8.86
N TYR A 30 -20.34 -14.89 8.95
CA TYR A 30 -20.91 -15.65 7.83
C TYR A 30 -22.35 -15.26 7.49
N ALA A 31 -23.16 -14.87 8.47
CA ALA A 31 -24.57 -14.53 8.27
C ALA A 31 -24.79 -13.09 7.75
N ALA A 32 -23.79 -12.21 7.92
CA ALA A 32 -23.89 -10.79 7.60
C ALA A 32 -22.94 -10.33 6.48
N ALA A 33 -22.10 -11.21 5.93
CA ALA A 33 -21.16 -10.89 4.85
C ALA A 33 -21.82 -10.32 3.58
N SER A 34 -23.11 -10.58 3.35
CA SER A 34 -23.88 -10.02 2.23
C SER A 34 -24.45 -8.61 2.49
N ARG A 35 -24.32 -8.08 3.71
CA ARG A 35 -24.86 -6.76 4.08
C ARG A 35 -23.73 -5.74 4.07
N GLY A 36 -23.82 -4.77 3.15
CA GLY A 36 -22.95 -3.60 3.17
C GLY A 36 -23.03 -2.85 4.51
N ARG A 37 -21.98 -2.12 4.87
CA ARG A 37 -21.86 -1.32 6.10
C ARG A 37 -21.87 -2.14 7.41
N VAL A 38 -21.24 -3.30 7.38
CA VAL A 38 -21.01 -4.14 8.58
C VAL A 38 -19.51 -4.24 8.85
N CYS A 39 -19.10 -3.89 10.08
CA CYS A 39 -17.71 -3.95 10.51
C CYS A 39 -17.53 -5.05 11.57
N PHE A 40 -16.52 -5.91 11.37
CA PHE A 40 -16.13 -6.97 12.33
C PHE A 40 -14.81 -6.67 13.05
N ALA A 41 -14.27 -5.45 12.88
CA ALA A 41 -12.96 -5.05 13.39
C ALA A 41 -13.02 -3.97 14.50
N PRO A 42 -13.82 -4.14 15.58
CA PRO A 42 -13.96 -3.11 16.62
C PRO A 42 -12.64 -2.79 17.34
N LYS A 43 -11.75 -3.77 17.46
CA LYS A 43 -10.40 -3.56 18.02
C LYS A 43 -9.58 -2.59 17.17
N THR A 44 -9.70 -2.67 15.85
CA THR A 44 -9.02 -1.78 14.91
C THR A 44 -9.56 -0.37 15.01
N LEU A 45 -10.89 -0.22 15.01
CA LEU A 45 -11.55 1.08 15.21
C LEU A 45 -11.09 1.74 16.51
N LYS A 46 -11.07 0.97 17.61
CA LYS A 46 -10.67 1.46 18.94
C LYS A 46 -9.21 1.86 18.99
N ARG A 47 -8.33 1.12 18.31
CA ARG A 47 -6.91 1.46 18.20
C ARG A 47 -6.72 2.77 17.44
N ILE A 48 -7.34 2.91 16.27
CA ILE A 48 -7.23 4.11 15.43
C ILE A 48 -7.82 5.33 16.13
N GLY A 49 -9.05 5.21 16.64
CA GLY A 49 -9.73 6.32 17.30
C GLY A 49 -9.03 6.77 18.59
N ARG A 50 -8.42 5.86 19.36
CA ARG A 50 -7.60 6.26 20.53
C ARG A 50 -6.28 6.94 20.14
N ALA A 51 -5.71 6.58 18.99
CA ALA A 51 -4.44 7.12 18.53
C ALA A 51 -4.59 8.47 17.82
N HIS A 52 -5.72 8.69 17.13
CA HIS A 52 -5.90 9.84 16.21
C HIS A 52 -7.20 10.63 16.43
N GLY A 53 -8.05 10.21 17.37
CA GLY A 53 -9.31 10.88 17.69
C GLY A 53 -10.52 10.38 16.89
N GLU A 54 -11.71 10.79 17.33
CA GLU A 54 -12.99 10.41 16.72
C GLU A 54 -13.18 10.99 15.32
N ASP A 55 -12.74 12.24 15.09
CA ASP A 55 -12.91 12.89 13.79
C ASP A 55 -12.07 12.22 12.69
N HIS A 56 -10.83 11.82 13.01
CA HIS A 56 -10.00 11.01 12.11
C HIS A 56 -10.67 9.69 11.77
N LEU A 57 -11.17 8.97 12.78
CA LEU A 57 -11.87 7.71 12.57
C LEU A 57 -13.13 7.91 11.72
N ARG A 58 -13.90 8.98 11.97
CA ARG A 58 -15.10 9.32 11.19
C ARG A 58 -14.74 9.56 9.73
N LEU A 59 -13.70 10.35 9.45
CA LEU A 59 -13.23 10.61 8.08
C LEU A 59 -12.86 9.32 7.35
N VAL A 60 -12.04 8.48 7.97
CA VAL A 60 -11.61 7.18 7.40
C VAL A 60 -12.81 6.29 7.07
N LEU A 61 -13.77 6.18 7.99
CA LEU A 61 -14.94 5.36 7.77
C LEU A 61 -15.84 5.92 6.66
N ARG A 62 -16.03 7.25 6.61
CA ARG A 62 -16.82 7.92 5.56
C ARG A 62 -16.20 7.71 4.18
N LEU A 63 -14.89 7.88 4.02
CA LEU A 63 -14.20 7.61 2.76
C LEU A 63 -14.49 6.20 2.23
N ILE A 64 -14.51 5.19 3.10
CA ILE A 64 -14.78 3.80 2.70
C ILE A 64 -16.26 3.59 2.36
N VAL A 65 -17.18 4.08 3.20
CA VAL A 65 -18.62 3.74 3.02
C VAL A 65 -19.37 4.66 2.07
N GLU A 66 -18.83 5.83 1.76
CA GLU A 66 -19.42 6.77 0.80
C GLU A 66 -18.86 6.57 -0.60
N SER A 67 -17.74 5.85 -0.76
CA SER A 67 -17.20 5.51 -2.08
C SER A 67 -17.93 4.36 -2.76
N GLU A 68 -17.92 4.38 -4.09
CA GLU A 68 -18.60 3.38 -4.92
C GLU A 68 -18.03 1.98 -4.69
N GLY A 69 -18.90 0.99 -4.46
CA GLY A 69 -18.50 -0.42 -4.28
C GLY A 69 -17.80 -0.78 -2.95
N ASN A 70 -17.33 0.20 -2.16
CA ASN A 70 -16.47 -0.05 -1.00
C ASN A 70 -17.19 -0.14 0.35
N ALA A 71 -18.52 0.04 0.40
CA ALA A 71 -19.28 0.00 1.65
C ALA A 71 -19.16 -1.33 2.44
N GLY A 72 -18.71 -2.41 1.80
CA GLY A 72 -18.41 -3.70 2.44
C GLY A 72 -16.96 -3.86 2.94
N ALA A 73 -16.03 -3.00 2.51
CA ALA A 73 -14.59 -3.11 2.77
C ALA A 73 -14.19 -2.66 4.18
N LEU A 74 -14.90 -3.14 5.19
CA LEU A 74 -14.79 -2.74 6.60
C LEU A 74 -14.04 -3.78 7.45
N GLN A 75 -13.05 -4.46 6.86
CA GLN A 75 -12.10 -5.30 7.60
C GLN A 75 -10.93 -4.47 8.15
N MET A 76 -10.11 -5.10 8.99
CA MET A 76 -8.97 -4.47 9.64
C MET A 76 -8.00 -3.81 8.64
N GLU A 77 -7.67 -4.52 7.56
CA GLU A 77 -6.61 -4.12 6.64
C GLU A 77 -6.98 -2.91 5.77
N PRO A 78 -8.14 -2.87 5.09
CA PRO A 78 -8.59 -1.67 4.39
C PRO A 78 -8.71 -0.45 5.30
N ILE A 79 -9.37 -0.60 6.46
CA ILE A 79 -9.56 0.52 7.42
C ILE A 79 -8.22 1.10 7.87
N ALA A 80 -7.26 0.23 8.22
CA ALA A 80 -5.95 0.68 8.66
C ALA A 80 -5.13 1.29 7.52
N ALA A 81 -5.23 0.75 6.30
CA ALA A 81 -4.52 1.30 5.14
C ALA A 81 -5.03 2.69 4.76
N VAL A 82 -6.35 2.89 4.70
CA VAL A 82 -6.95 4.22 4.45
C VAL A 82 -6.57 5.20 5.56
N SER A 83 -6.59 4.76 6.84
CA SER A 83 -6.10 5.59 7.94
C SER A 83 -4.65 6.03 7.76
N ASN A 84 -3.76 5.14 7.31
CA ASN A 84 -2.36 5.50 7.06
C ASN A 84 -2.21 6.49 5.90
N VAL A 85 -3.01 6.34 4.83
CA VAL A 85 -3.03 7.28 3.70
C VAL A 85 -3.43 8.67 4.18
N VAL A 86 -4.52 8.78 4.95
CA VAL A 86 -4.97 10.06 5.54
C VAL A 86 -3.89 10.67 6.43
N LEU A 87 -3.22 9.87 7.27
CA LEU A 87 -2.16 10.34 8.17
C LEU A 87 -0.88 10.76 7.44
N SER A 88 -0.65 10.26 6.23
CA SER A 88 0.58 10.56 5.49
C SER A 88 0.69 12.05 5.13
N GLY A 89 -0.45 12.72 4.93
CA GLY A 89 -0.50 14.08 4.39
C GLY A 89 0.01 14.20 2.95
N LEU A 90 0.25 13.09 2.26
CA LEU A 90 0.76 13.06 0.87
C LEU A 90 -0.34 13.08 -0.18
N VAL A 91 -1.60 12.85 0.23
CA VAL A 91 -2.76 12.73 -0.66
C VAL A 91 -3.78 13.79 -0.29
N GLU A 92 -4.30 14.51 -1.28
CA GLU A 92 -5.45 15.40 -1.11
C GLU A 92 -6.71 14.57 -0.85
N ILE A 93 -7.30 14.72 0.34
CA ILE A 93 -8.47 13.93 0.74
C ILE A 93 -9.75 14.55 0.17
N ARG A 94 -10.42 13.82 -0.72
CA ARG A 94 -11.71 14.18 -1.33
C ARG A 94 -12.72 13.04 -1.14
N ALA A 95 -14.01 13.35 -1.30
CA ALA A 95 -15.09 12.37 -1.09
C ALA A 95 -15.04 11.21 -2.11
N ASP A 96 -14.63 11.52 -3.35
CA ASP A 96 -14.52 10.60 -4.50
C ASP A 96 -13.19 9.83 -4.55
N LEU A 97 -12.30 10.02 -3.56
CA LEU A 97 -10.92 9.52 -3.62
C LEU A 97 -10.83 8.01 -3.88
N LEU A 98 -11.79 7.23 -3.41
CA LEU A 98 -11.77 5.77 -3.49
C LEU A 98 -12.74 5.20 -4.53
N ASP A 99 -13.41 6.02 -5.34
CA ASP A 99 -14.44 5.55 -6.29
C ASP A 99 -13.84 4.67 -7.41
N ASP A 100 -12.61 4.96 -7.82
CA ASP A 100 -11.90 4.19 -8.85
C ASP A 100 -11.12 2.98 -8.30
N VAL A 101 -11.26 2.65 -7.01
CA VAL A 101 -10.49 1.59 -6.35
C VAL A 101 -11.39 0.63 -5.59
N ASP A 102 -11.39 -0.65 -5.99
CA ASP A 102 -11.98 -1.73 -5.21
C ASP A 102 -11.01 -2.15 -4.07
N LEU A 103 -11.37 -1.79 -2.83
CA LEU A 103 -10.55 -2.07 -1.66
C LEU A 103 -10.46 -3.56 -1.31
N GLU A 104 -11.48 -4.37 -1.65
CA GLU A 104 -11.47 -5.82 -1.43
C GLU A 104 -10.57 -6.52 -2.43
N GLN A 105 -10.64 -6.11 -3.69
CA GLN A 105 -9.73 -6.62 -4.72
C GLN A 105 -8.29 -6.21 -4.41
N LEU A 106 -8.06 -4.97 -3.97
CA LEU A 106 -6.73 -4.52 -3.54
C LEU A 106 -6.23 -5.31 -2.32
N ARG A 107 -7.10 -5.59 -1.35
CA ARG A 107 -6.78 -6.44 -0.19
C ARG A 107 -6.39 -7.84 -0.63
N ALA A 108 -7.16 -8.47 -1.52
CA ALA A 108 -6.86 -9.81 -2.05
C ALA A 108 -5.52 -9.82 -2.79
N TRP A 109 -5.27 -8.83 -3.64
CA TRP A 109 -3.96 -8.65 -4.29
C TRP A 109 -2.85 -8.49 -3.26
N ALA A 110 -3.00 -7.63 -2.26
CA ALA A 110 -1.99 -7.39 -1.24
C ALA A 110 -1.67 -8.65 -0.42
N GLN A 111 -2.66 -9.50 -0.15
CA GLN A 111 -2.43 -10.78 0.53
C GLN A 111 -1.54 -11.73 -0.29
N MET A 112 -1.66 -11.69 -1.62
CA MET A 112 -0.88 -12.52 -2.54
C MET A 112 0.50 -11.92 -2.86
N ALA A 113 0.56 -10.60 -3.06
CA ALA A 113 1.73 -9.90 -3.59
C ALA A 113 2.71 -9.41 -2.51
N ARG A 114 2.28 -9.31 -1.24
CA ARG A 114 3.13 -8.77 -0.18
C ARG A 114 4.39 -9.62 0.03
N PRO A 115 5.57 -8.98 0.16
CA PRO A 115 6.78 -9.66 0.64
C PRO A 115 6.56 -10.28 2.04
N LYS A 116 7.34 -11.32 2.37
CA LYS A 116 7.21 -12.03 3.67
C LYS A 116 7.30 -11.14 4.90
N LEU A 117 8.03 -10.03 4.81
CA LEU A 117 8.24 -9.08 5.92
C LEU A 117 7.25 -7.90 5.90
N CYS A 118 6.31 -7.87 4.96
CA CYS A 118 5.33 -6.80 4.81
C CYS A 118 3.95 -7.32 5.20
N SER A 119 3.26 -6.58 6.08
CA SER A 119 1.86 -6.85 6.40
C SER A 119 0.95 -6.49 5.23
N THR A 120 -0.23 -7.11 5.15
CA THR A 120 -1.23 -6.75 4.13
C THR A 120 -1.62 -5.28 4.23
N THR A 121 -1.73 -4.73 5.45
CA THR A 121 -2.01 -3.29 5.67
C THR A 121 -0.92 -2.40 5.06
N GLU A 122 0.35 -2.73 5.26
CA GLU A 122 1.47 -1.97 4.70
C GLU A 122 1.48 -2.04 3.17
N ALA A 123 1.28 -3.22 2.59
CA ALA A 123 1.19 -3.39 1.14
C ALA A 123 0.03 -2.58 0.53
N MET A 124 -1.16 -2.62 1.15
CA MET A 124 -2.29 -1.78 0.73
C MET A 124 -1.98 -0.29 0.89
N THR A 125 -1.37 0.13 2.00
CA THR A 125 -1.00 1.53 2.24
C THR A 125 -0.09 2.04 1.13
N VAL A 126 0.98 1.30 0.81
CA VAL A 126 1.91 1.67 -0.25
C VAL A 126 1.23 1.72 -1.61
N ALA A 127 0.38 0.73 -1.93
CA ALA A 127 -0.37 0.73 -3.19
C ALA A 127 -1.29 1.95 -3.33
N LEU A 128 -2.06 2.29 -2.29
CA LEU A 128 -2.93 3.46 -2.29
C LEU A 128 -2.13 4.77 -2.40
N LEU A 129 -1.00 4.88 -1.70
CA LEU A 129 -0.13 6.05 -1.80
C LEU A 129 0.45 6.18 -3.22
N LEU A 130 0.89 5.09 -3.85
CA LEU A 130 1.38 5.13 -5.22
C LEU A 130 0.28 5.50 -6.23
N LEU A 131 -0.96 5.04 -6.00
CA LEU A 131 -2.10 5.36 -6.86
C LEU A 131 -2.48 6.84 -6.77
N PHE A 132 -2.50 7.42 -5.56
CA PHE A 132 -3.04 8.77 -5.35
C PHE A 132 -2.01 9.89 -5.23
N ALA A 133 -0.84 9.62 -4.63
CA ALA A 133 0.24 10.60 -4.53
C ALA A 133 1.24 10.47 -5.71
N GLY A 134 1.28 9.31 -6.35
CA GLY A 134 2.26 9.01 -7.40
C GLY A 134 3.63 8.56 -6.85
N PRO A 135 4.48 7.97 -7.69
CA PRO A 135 5.78 7.44 -7.28
C PRO A 135 6.74 8.53 -6.82
N ASP A 136 6.64 9.76 -7.35
CA ASP A 136 7.60 10.83 -7.08
C ASP A 136 7.52 11.36 -5.64
N LEU A 137 6.35 11.26 -5.00
CA LEU A 137 6.15 11.65 -3.60
C LEU A 137 6.41 10.50 -2.61
N VAL A 138 6.29 9.26 -3.07
CA VAL A 138 6.32 8.07 -2.22
C VAL A 138 7.70 7.40 -2.22
N LEU A 139 8.33 7.33 -3.38
CA LEU A 139 9.63 6.71 -3.55
C LEU A 139 10.73 7.74 -3.32
N PRO A 140 11.85 7.37 -2.67
CA PRO A 140 12.99 8.25 -2.64
C PRO A 140 13.43 8.56 -4.07
N PRO A 141 13.89 9.80 -4.34
CA PRO A 141 14.46 10.11 -5.64
C PRO A 141 15.59 9.11 -5.91
N PRO A 142 15.76 8.67 -7.17
CA PRO A 142 16.86 7.78 -7.51
C PRO A 142 18.16 8.39 -7.01
N ALA A 143 18.98 7.58 -6.33
CA ALA A 143 20.28 8.04 -5.88
C ALA A 143 21.03 8.64 -7.07
N GLU A 144 21.58 9.84 -6.90
CA GLU A 144 22.45 10.42 -7.92
C GLU A 144 23.52 9.38 -8.26
N PRO A 145 23.78 9.13 -9.55
CA PRO A 145 24.74 8.12 -9.94
C PRO A 145 26.10 8.44 -9.31
N ASP A 146 26.61 7.53 -8.48
CA ASP A 146 27.95 7.67 -7.93
C ASP A 146 28.94 7.61 -9.11
N PRO A 147 29.67 8.71 -9.42
CA PRO A 147 30.58 8.74 -10.55
C PRO A 147 31.69 7.69 -10.43
N ALA A 148 32.01 7.22 -9.21
CA ALA A 148 32.93 6.11 -9.01
C ALA A 148 32.30 4.76 -9.42
N GLU A 149 31.02 4.55 -9.15
CA GLU A 149 30.30 3.34 -9.51
C GLU A 149 30.02 3.25 -11.02
N GLU A 150 29.73 4.38 -11.66
CA GLU A 150 29.67 4.48 -13.13
C GLU A 150 31.01 4.15 -13.78
N ARG A 151 32.12 4.73 -13.28
CA ARG A 151 33.46 4.38 -13.76
C ARG A 151 33.77 2.90 -13.60
N ARG A 152 33.37 2.28 -12.48
CA ARG A 152 33.53 0.82 -12.26
C ARG A 152 32.71 0.02 -13.27
N ARG A 153 31.45 0.38 -13.53
CA ARG A 153 30.61 -0.26 -14.55
C ARG A 153 31.21 -0.13 -15.95
N GLU A 154 31.73 1.05 -16.28
CA GLU A 154 32.33 1.31 -17.58
C GLU A 154 33.64 0.52 -17.78
N ILE A 155 34.49 0.44 -16.75
CA ILE A 155 35.71 -0.40 -16.76
C ILE A 155 35.34 -1.88 -16.93
N LEU A 156 34.31 -2.37 -16.22
CA LEU A 156 33.82 -3.74 -16.34
C LEU A 156 33.23 -4.04 -17.73
N ALA A 157 32.51 -3.08 -18.33
CA ALA A 157 32.00 -3.22 -19.69
C ALA A 157 33.13 -3.26 -20.72
N LYS A 158 34.11 -2.35 -20.60
CA LYS A 158 35.32 -2.33 -21.45
C LYS A 158 36.16 -3.60 -21.29
N SER A 159 36.30 -4.12 -20.07
CA SER A 159 37.04 -5.36 -19.80
C SER A 159 36.35 -6.59 -20.40
N ARG A 160 35.01 -6.69 -20.29
CA ARG A 160 34.21 -7.74 -20.94
C ARG A 160 34.31 -7.68 -22.46
N ALA A 161 34.21 -6.50 -23.05
CA ALA A 161 34.36 -6.31 -24.50
C ALA A 161 35.77 -6.69 -24.99
N ASN A 162 36.81 -6.29 -24.26
CA ASN A 162 38.19 -6.66 -24.56
C ASN A 162 38.46 -8.15 -24.39
N ALA A 163 37.90 -8.79 -23.36
CA ALA A 163 37.98 -10.24 -23.19
C ALA A 163 37.29 -10.99 -24.33
N LYS A 164 36.12 -10.53 -24.79
CA LYS A 164 35.41 -11.08 -25.96
C LYS A 164 36.25 -10.93 -27.23
N ARG A 165 36.85 -9.77 -27.48
CA ARG A 165 37.77 -9.53 -28.61
C ARG A 165 39.02 -10.43 -28.56
N ARG A 166 39.61 -10.63 -27.38
CA ARG A 166 40.76 -11.53 -27.20
C ARG A 166 40.40 -12.99 -27.48
N ARG A 167 39.21 -13.44 -27.06
CA ARG A 167 38.71 -14.79 -27.38
C ARG A 167 38.53 -14.99 -28.89
N LEU A 168 37.93 -14.02 -29.58
CA LEU A 168 37.75 -14.06 -31.03
C LEU A 168 39.08 -14.04 -31.80
N ARG A 169 40.08 -13.28 -31.34
CA ARG A 169 41.43 -13.29 -31.93
C ARG A 169 42.20 -14.59 -31.68
N ARG A 170 41.96 -15.26 -30.55
CA ARG A 170 42.66 -16.50 -30.16
C ARG A 170 42.02 -17.75 -30.77
N ASN A 171 40.77 -17.69 -31.22
CA ASN A 171 40.09 -18.80 -31.88
C ASN A 171 39.15 -18.29 -33.00
N PRO A 172 39.68 -18.00 -34.21
CA PRO A 172 38.93 -17.35 -35.29
C PRO A 172 37.82 -18.22 -35.92
N GLN A 173 37.76 -19.52 -35.61
CA GLN A 173 36.74 -20.44 -36.15
C GLN A 173 35.42 -20.49 -35.36
N ALA A 174 35.26 -19.70 -34.29
CA ALA A 174 34.05 -19.67 -33.46
C ALA A 174 33.05 -18.57 -33.87
N LEU A 175 32.85 -18.36 -35.17
CA LEU A 175 31.70 -17.59 -35.67
C LEU A 175 30.49 -18.53 -35.75
N PRO A 176 29.29 -18.11 -35.29
CA PRO A 176 28.09 -18.85 -35.63
C PRO A 176 27.93 -18.80 -37.16
N GLN A 177 27.90 -19.98 -37.79
CA GLN A 177 27.48 -20.05 -39.19
C GLN A 177 25.98 -19.71 -39.22
N GLU A 178 25.66 -18.51 -39.69
CA GLU A 178 24.30 -18.19 -40.11
C GLU A 178 24.01 -19.05 -41.34
N GLY A 179 23.06 -19.98 -41.17
CA GLY A 179 22.71 -20.99 -42.16
C GLY A 179 22.10 -20.40 -43.43
N SER A 180 22.50 -20.97 -44.57
CA SER A 180 21.72 -20.99 -45.81
C SER A 180 20.72 -22.14 -45.79
#